data_AF-A0A0Q4UCQ1-F1
#
_entry.id   AF-A0A0Q4UCQ1-F1
#
_cell.length_a   1.000
_cell.length_b   1.000
_cell.length_c   1.000
_cell.angle_alpha   90.00
_cell.angle_beta   90.00
_cell.angle_gamma   90.00
#
_symmetry.space_group_name_H-M   'P 1'
#
loop_
_entity.id
_entity.type
_entity.pdbx_description
1 polymer ?
#
loop_
_entity_poly.entity_id
_entity_poly.type
_entity_poly.pdbx_seq_one_letter_code
_entity_poly.pdbx_strand_id
1 'polypeptide(L)'
;MIRFFKGLVLLPVAIVVVALAVANREVVRLSFDPFTADTPAFSLPLPLYVLIFASVAIGILCGGIGTWLGQSGTRRTSAARRREIRRLEGETERLKSRVAASEPTPAERYPGQDGRVALPAPR
;
A
#
# COMPACT_ATOMS: atom_id res chain seq x y z
N MET A 1 5.91 -6.14 -2.72
CA MET A 1 5.38 -7.43 -2.22
C MET A 1 3.85 -7.45 -2.11
N ILE A 2 3.21 -6.42 -1.53
CA ILE A 2 1.72 -6.33 -1.39
C ILE A 2 0.93 -6.55 -2.69
N ARG A 3 1.47 -6.12 -3.85
CA ARG A 3 0.84 -6.30 -5.17
C ARG A 3 0.71 -7.78 -5.58
N PHE A 4 1.63 -8.62 -5.12
CA PHE A 4 1.66 -10.05 -5.42
C PHE A 4 0.58 -10.80 -4.64
N PHE A 5 0.41 -10.46 -3.34
CA PHE A 5 -0.67 -10.98 -2.51
C PHE A 5 -2.06 -10.62 -3.05
N LYS A 6 -2.21 -9.42 -3.61
CA LYS A 6 -3.48 -8.99 -4.20
C LYS A 6 -3.88 -9.88 -5.40
N GLY A 7 -2.94 -10.23 -6.26
CA GLY A 7 -3.19 -11.17 -7.38
C GLY A 7 -3.44 -12.60 -6.91
N LEU A 8 -2.70 -13.05 -5.89
CA LEU A 8 -2.84 -14.37 -5.30
C LEU A 8 -4.22 -14.61 -4.67
N VAL A 9 -4.85 -13.57 -4.12
CA VAL A 9 -6.22 -13.64 -3.57
C VAL A 9 -7.29 -13.45 -4.65
N LEU A 10 -7.06 -12.56 -5.62
CA LEU A 10 -8.08 -12.24 -6.63
C LEU A 10 -8.31 -13.38 -7.63
N LEU A 11 -7.25 -14.12 -7.98
CA LEU A 11 -7.31 -15.22 -8.93
C LEU A 11 -8.24 -16.37 -8.46
N PRO A 12 -8.09 -16.96 -7.25
CA PRO A 12 -8.99 -18.01 -6.79
C PRO A 12 -10.43 -17.52 -6.61
N VAL A 13 -10.63 -16.28 -6.17
CA VAL A 13 -11.98 -15.68 -6.09
C VAL A 13 -12.62 -15.60 -7.47
N ALA A 14 -11.87 -15.16 -8.50
CA ALA A 14 -12.36 -15.13 -9.87
C ALA A 14 -12.70 -16.54 -10.39
N ILE A 15 -11.89 -17.55 -10.09
CA ILE A 15 -12.15 -18.94 -10.48
C ILE A 15 -13.46 -19.45 -9.86
N VAL A 16 -13.68 -19.23 -8.57
CA VAL A 16 -14.92 -19.63 -7.87
C VAL A 16 -16.14 -18.94 -8.48
N VAL A 17 -16.03 -17.64 -8.76
CA VAL A 17 -17.08 -16.85 -9.42
C VAL A 17 -17.43 -17.40 -10.80
N VAL A 18 -16.41 -17.71 -11.62
CA VAL A 18 -16.59 -18.29 -12.95
C VAL A 18 -17.21 -19.69 -12.86
N ALA A 19 -16.78 -20.52 -11.90
CA ALA A 19 -17.32 -21.85 -11.69
C ALA A 19 -18.80 -21.81 -11.27
N LEU A 20 -19.16 -20.92 -10.34
CA LEU A 20 -20.55 -20.65 -9.94
C LEU A 20 -21.39 -20.17 -11.14
N ALA A 21 -20.83 -19.29 -11.97
CA ALA A 21 -21.45 -18.77 -13.17
C ALA A 21 -21.76 -19.85 -14.22
N VAL A 22 -20.78 -20.72 -14.51
CA VAL A 22 -20.92 -21.79 -15.51
C VAL A 22 -21.86 -22.89 -15.01
N ALA A 23 -21.78 -23.23 -13.72
CA ALA A 23 -22.65 -24.22 -13.10
C ALA A 23 -24.12 -23.73 -13.04
N ASN A 24 -24.34 -22.44 -12.83
CA ASN A 24 -25.67 -21.83 -12.69
C ASN A 24 -26.01 -20.95 -13.90
N ARG A 25 -26.05 -21.59 -15.08
CA ARG A 25 -26.45 -20.97 -16.35
C ARG A 25 -27.97 -20.84 -16.54
N GLU A 26 -28.75 -21.35 -15.59
CA GLU A 26 -30.20 -21.30 -15.66
C GLU A 26 -30.70 -19.86 -15.54
N VAL A 27 -31.74 -19.55 -16.31
CA VAL A 27 -32.37 -18.22 -16.32
C VAL A 27 -33.23 -18.11 -15.07
N VAL A 28 -32.76 -17.32 -14.10
CA VAL A 28 -33.50 -17.05 -12.87
C VAL A 28 -34.22 -15.71 -13.01
N ARG A 29 -35.46 -15.66 -12.55
CA ARG A 29 -36.24 -14.42 -12.56
C ARG A 29 -35.83 -13.58 -11.38
N LEU A 30 -35.07 -12.50 -11.63
CA LEU A 30 -34.73 -11.55 -10.58
C LEU A 30 -35.87 -10.55 -10.43
N SER A 31 -36.58 -10.59 -9.30
CA SER A 31 -37.56 -9.57 -8.93
C SER A 31 -36.88 -8.48 -8.11
N PHE A 32 -37.16 -7.22 -8.46
CA PHE A 32 -36.76 -6.05 -7.66
C PHE A 32 -37.93 -5.46 -6.88
N ASP A 33 -39.05 -6.17 -6.79
CA ASP A 33 -40.23 -5.76 -6.02
C ASP A 33 -40.23 -6.46 -4.65
N PRO A 34 -40.04 -5.73 -3.53
CA PRO A 34 -40.07 -6.31 -2.20
C PRO A 34 -41.49 -6.44 -1.60
N PHE A 35 -42.53 -5.96 -2.29
CA PHE A 35 -43.91 -5.88 -1.77
C PHE A 35 -44.90 -6.81 -2.48
N THR A 36 -44.63 -7.18 -3.74
CA THR A 36 -45.54 -8.03 -4.53
C THR A 36 -44.83 -9.27 -5.07
N ALA A 37 -45.02 -10.42 -4.41
CA ALA A 37 -44.40 -11.69 -4.81
C ALA A 37 -45.09 -12.33 -6.04
N ASP A 38 -46.40 -12.18 -6.18
CA ASP A 38 -47.19 -12.89 -7.20
C ASP A 38 -47.20 -12.19 -8.56
N THR A 39 -47.09 -10.87 -8.59
CA THR A 39 -47.04 -10.06 -9.83
C THR A 39 -45.96 -8.98 -9.73
N PRO A 40 -44.68 -9.36 -9.79
CA PRO A 40 -43.59 -8.38 -9.73
C PRO A 40 -43.65 -7.48 -10.96
N ALA A 41 -43.91 -6.18 -10.75
CA ALA A 41 -43.99 -5.19 -11.83
C ALA A 41 -42.64 -5.00 -12.55
N PHE A 42 -41.53 -5.28 -11.85
CA PHE A 42 -40.18 -5.18 -12.39
C PHE A 42 -39.38 -6.45 -12.09
N SER A 43 -39.43 -7.40 -13.03
CA SER A 43 -38.62 -8.62 -13.00
C SER A 43 -37.84 -8.78 -14.29
N LEU A 44 -36.57 -9.16 -14.16
CA LEU A 44 -35.66 -9.35 -15.29
C LEU A 44 -35.23 -10.82 -15.33
N PRO A 45 -35.54 -11.55 -16.43
CA PRO A 45 -35.03 -12.90 -16.63
C PRO A 45 -33.57 -12.81 -17.04
N LEU A 46 -32.67 -13.11 -16.11
CA LEU A 46 -31.24 -13.01 -16.30
C LEU A 46 -30.57 -14.28 -15.75
N PRO A 47 -29.59 -14.85 -16.45
CA PRO A 47 -28.77 -15.90 -15.86
C PRO A 47 -28.03 -15.39 -14.62
N LEU A 48 -27.93 -16.21 -13.58
CA LEU A 48 -27.28 -15.82 -12.32
C LEU A 48 -25.83 -15.38 -12.50
N TYR A 49 -25.12 -15.93 -13.49
CA TYR A 49 -23.76 -15.50 -13.77
C TYR A 49 -23.65 -14.00 -14.06
N VAL A 50 -24.62 -13.40 -14.74
CA VAL A 50 -24.60 -11.97 -15.09
C VAL A 50 -24.60 -11.11 -13.84
N LEU A 51 -25.41 -11.49 -12.84
CA LEU A 51 -25.49 -10.79 -11.55
C LEU A 51 -24.19 -10.89 -10.76
N ILE A 52 -23.59 -12.08 -10.71
CA ILE A 52 -22.34 -12.30 -9.98
C ILE A 52 -21.19 -11.53 -10.66
N PHE A 53 -21.09 -11.57 -11.99
CA PHE A 53 -20.08 -10.79 -12.71
C PHE A 53 -20.27 -9.29 -12.53
N ALA A 54 -21.50 -8.79 -12.60
CA ALA A 54 -21.80 -7.38 -12.39
C ALA A 54 -21.44 -6.93 -10.96
N SER A 55 -21.77 -7.71 -9.94
CA SER A 55 -21.45 -7.36 -8.55
C SER A 55 -19.95 -7.33 -8.29
N VAL A 56 -19.20 -8.30 -8.83
CA VAL A 56 -17.73 -8.31 -8.75
C VAL A 56 -17.13 -7.13 -9.51
N ALA A 57 -17.62 -6.84 -10.72
CA ALA A 57 -17.14 -5.71 -11.51
C ALA A 57 -17.35 -4.38 -10.77
N ILE A 58 -18.52 -4.17 -10.17
CA ILE A 58 -18.82 -3.00 -9.33
C ILE A 58 -17.87 -2.95 -8.12
N GLY A 59 -17.67 -4.08 -7.43
CA GLY A 59 -16.75 -4.16 -6.29
C GLY A 59 -15.30 -3.78 -6.68
N ILE A 60 -14.83 -4.25 -7.83
CA ILE A 60 -13.51 -3.89 -8.37
C ILE A 60 -13.47 -2.41 -8.74
N LEU A 61 -14.51 -1.86 -9.36
CA LEU A 61 -14.59 -0.45 -9.73
C LEU A 61 -14.53 0.44 -8.48
N CYS A 62 -15.37 0.15 -7.49
CA CYS A 62 -15.41 0.87 -6.20
C CYS A 62 -14.08 0.75 -5.46
N GLY A 63 -13.48 -0.44 -5.40
CA GLY A 63 -12.16 -0.65 -4.80
C GLY A 63 -11.05 0.08 -5.56
N GLY A 64 -11.11 0.09 -6.89
CA GLY A 64 -10.21 0.82 -7.77
C GLY A 64 -10.29 2.33 -7.54
N ILE A 65 -11.50 2.89 -7.57
CA ILE A 65 -11.77 4.30 -7.30
C ILE A 65 -11.32 4.67 -5.89
N GLY A 66 -11.64 3.86 -4.87
CA GLY A 66 -11.23 4.09 -3.49
C GLY A 66 -9.70 4.11 -3.33
N THR A 67 -8.99 3.16 -3.96
CA THR A 67 -7.51 3.18 -3.96
C THR A 67 -6.93 4.35 -4.74
N TRP A 68 -7.55 4.77 -5.85
CA TRP A 68 -7.11 5.91 -6.64
C TRP A 68 -7.28 7.22 -5.88
N LEU A 69 -8.42 7.42 -5.21
CA LEU A 69 -8.66 8.56 -4.34
C LEU A 69 -7.68 8.58 -3.16
N GLY A 70 -7.42 7.42 -2.53
CA GLY A 70 -6.45 7.28 -1.46
C GLY A 70 -5.00 7.55 -1.88
N GLN A 71 -4.62 7.21 -3.12
CA GLN A 71 -3.30 7.50 -3.67
C GLN A 71 -3.14 8.93 -4.22
N SER A 72 -4.23 9.66 -4.49
CA SER A 72 -4.17 11.00 -5.10
C SER A 72 -3.38 12.02 -4.25
N GLY A 73 -3.43 11.91 -2.92
CA GLY A 73 -2.67 12.77 -1.99
C GLY A 73 -1.16 12.51 -1.96
N THR A 74 -0.71 11.33 -2.40
CA THR A 74 0.72 10.93 -2.31
C THR A 74 1.61 11.72 -3.27
N ARG A 75 1.03 12.33 -4.31
CA ARG A 75 1.79 13.16 -5.27
C ARG A 75 2.33 14.45 -4.64
N ARG A 76 1.70 14.98 -3.59
CA ARG A 76 2.18 16.18 -2.88
C ARG A 76 3.20 15.83 -1.78
N THR A 77 3.03 14.70 -1.10
CA THR A 77 3.94 14.26 -0.03
C THR A 77 5.25 13.68 -0.53
N SER A 78 5.32 13.12 -1.75
CA SER A 78 6.59 12.62 -2.31
C SER A 78 7.61 13.73 -2.55
N ALA A 79 7.16 14.91 -3.01
CA ALA A 79 8.02 16.07 -3.21
C ALA A 79 8.51 16.67 -1.88
N ALA A 80 7.64 16.72 -0.86
CA ALA A 80 7.98 17.19 0.47
C ALA A 80 9.00 16.26 1.17
N ARG A 81 8.74 14.95 1.16
CA ARG A 81 9.66 13.92 1.68
C ARG A 81 11.05 14.00 1.03
N ARG A 82 11.12 14.26 -0.29
CA ARG A 82 12.41 14.38 -1.01
C ARG A 82 13.20 15.62 -0.62
N ARG A 83 12.55 16.72 -0.24
CA ARG A 83 13.21 17.91 0.29
C ARG A 83 13.73 17.68 1.71
N GLU A 84 12.94 16.99 2.52
CA GLU A 84 13.30 16.66 3.90
C GLU A 84 14.52 15.71 3.97
N ILE A 85 14.57 14.69 3.11
CA ILE A 85 15.75 13.81 2.97
C ILE A 85 17.01 14.62 2.64
N ARG A 86 16.95 15.49 1.61
CA ARG A 86 18.11 16.32 1.24
C ARG A 86 18.55 17.28 2.34
N ARG A 87 17.61 17.80 3.12
CA ARG A 87 17.92 18.67 4.27
C ARG A 87 18.66 17.88 5.34
N LEU A 88 18.17 16.70 5.71
CA LEU A 88 18.79 15.82 6.70
C LEU A 88 20.18 15.34 6.25
N GLU A 89 20.34 15.02 4.96
CA GLU A 89 21.65 14.70 4.36
C GLU A 89 22.63 15.89 4.48
N GLY A 90 22.18 17.12 4.22
CA GLY A 90 23.02 18.31 4.38
C GLY A 90 23.39 18.60 5.84
N GLU A 91 22.48 18.37 6.78
CA GLU A 91 22.75 18.55 8.22
C GLU A 91 23.73 17.49 8.73
N THR A 92 23.60 16.23 8.30
CA THR A 92 24.55 15.16 8.65
C THR A 92 25.94 15.39 8.05
N GLU A 93 26.03 15.88 6.81
CA GLU A 93 27.31 16.21 6.18
C GLU A 93 28.01 17.36 6.91
N ARG A 94 27.25 18.40 7.31
CA ARG A 94 27.76 19.52 8.11
C ARG A 94 28.22 19.08 9.50
N LEU A 95 27.50 18.16 10.14
CA LEU A 95 27.90 17.60 11.43
C LEU A 95 29.18 16.78 11.29
N LYS A 96 29.28 15.93 10.26
CA LYS A 96 30.49 15.15 9.96
C LYS A 96 31.70 16.05 9.70
N SER A 97 31.55 17.10 8.90
CA SER A 97 32.64 18.03 8.61
C SER A 97 33.04 18.89 9.81
N ARG A 98 32.11 19.25 10.70
CA ARG A 98 32.48 19.87 12.00
C ARG A 98 33.22 18.90 12.90
N VAL A 99 32.78 17.65 13.01
CA VAL A 99 33.47 16.62 13.80
C VAL A 99 34.88 16.39 13.24
N ALA A 100 35.03 16.24 11.93
CA ALA A 100 36.33 16.09 11.27
C ALA A 100 37.23 17.33 11.42
N ALA A 101 36.66 18.54 11.46
CA ALA A 101 37.41 19.77 11.75
C ALA A 101 37.73 19.96 13.25
N SER A 102 37.01 19.24 14.12
CA SER A 102 37.27 19.19 15.57
C SER A 102 38.22 18.04 15.92
N GLU A 103 38.47 17.11 15.00
CA GLU A 103 39.55 16.16 15.14
C GLU A 103 40.87 16.93 15.06
N PRO A 104 41.72 16.85 16.10
CA PRO A 104 42.99 17.54 16.09
C PRO A 104 43.81 17.03 14.91
N THR A 105 44.30 17.98 14.11
CA THR A 105 45.21 17.73 12.98
C THR A 105 46.34 16.80 13.45
N PRO A 106 46.83 15.82 12.66
CA PRO A 106 47.89 14.90 13.10
C PRO A 106 49.16 15.59 13.64
N ALA A 107 49.36 16.88 13.34
CA ALA A 107 50.43 17.73 13.86
C ALA A 107 50.21 18.26 15.29
N GLU A 108 48.96 18.32 15.77
CA GLU A 108 48.59 18.64 17.17
C GLU A 108 48.49 17.39 18.06
N ARG A 109 48.64 16.20 17.47
CA ARG A 109 48.77 14.94 18.21
C ARG A 109 50.10 14.98 18.96
N TYR A 110 50.05 15.42 20.21
CA TYR A 110 51.21 15.53 21.08
C TYR A 110 52.01 14.22 21.07
N PRO A 111 53.35 14.27 20.93
CA PRO A 111 54.20 13.08 20.99
C PRO A 111 54.14 12.54 22.42
N GLY A 112 53.29 11.52 22.63
CA GLY A 112 52.97 10.97 23.96
C GLY A 112 51.56 10.38 24.07
N GLN A 113 50.67 10.68 23.13
CA GLN A 113 49.29 10.15 23.12
C GLN A 113 49.16 8.71 22.54
N ASP A 114 50.25 7.93 22.55
CA ASP A 114 50.21 6.47 22.31
C ASP A 114 50.19 5.67 23.62
N GLY A 115 50.15 6.35 24.77
CA GLY A 115 50.01 5.74 26.08
C GLY A 115 48.56 5.67 26.53
N ARG A 116 47.87 4.57 26.21
CA ARG A 116 46.79 3.95 27.01
C ARG A 116 46.01 4.89 27.95
N VAL A 117 44.86 5.40 27.51
CA VAL A 117 43.85 5.92 28.46
C VAL A 117 42.92 4.76 28.81
N ALA A 118 43.23 4.08 29.92
CA ALA A 118 42.35 3.11 30.54
C ALA A 118 41.05 3.81 30.98
N LEU A 119 39.90 3.27 30.56
CA LEU A 119 38.59 3.68 31.08
C LEU A 119 38.55 3.42 32.60
N PRO A 120 38.13 4.38 33.44
CA PRO A 120 37.75 4.07 34.81
C PRO A 120 36.44 3.26 34.78
N ALA A 121 36.47 2.08 35.40
CA ALA A 121 35.31 1.21 35.54
C ALA A 121 34.21 1.88 36.40
N PRO A 122 32.93 1.62 36.10
CA PRO A 122 31.81 2.22 36.80
C PRO A 122 31.68 1.61 38.21
N ARG A 123 31.39 2.45 39.21
CA ARG A 123 30.91 2.04 40.53
C ARG A 123 29.39 2.15 40.58
#